data_AF-A0A3Q0KED2-F1
#
_entry.id   AF-A0A3Q0KED2-F1
#
_cell.length_a   1.000
_cell.length_b   1.000
_cell.length_c   1.000
_cell.angle_alpha   90.00
_cell.angle_beta   90.00
_cell.angle_gamma   90.00
#
_symmetry.space_group_name_H-M   'P 1'
#
loop_
_entity.id
_entity.type
_entity.pdbx_description
1 polymer ?
#
loop_
_entity_poly.entity_id
_entity_poly.type
_entity_poly.pdbx_seq_one_letter_code
_entity_poly.pdbx_strand_id
1 'polypeptide(L)'
;MTDSKSAGFRLPDIWDDDDAMYSLMQPIRRSKVIDPVNYNAKITFWKRILLSYAKDHKAFVICKQSLQKLFTRHFPVEGIDLYPQSLGEVISDLVSEGVLEPVIPNRSILGNIFTAFSYVVHKPISWAYHYLNGQPSSNPLETDTSDQQFVFSQFAENSAMEFLSWFHDNYRDQRLLPHSAVYDIELFNSALSNFYSHAATREYIFDLLSNIKHCVSVETTSTSDSQPIQIIRVGEDINSRPNKPTNSDAAKIESSALSGIVQLKSTIKQLENEEKRLETVIEQRRNHIKSLLSDKRNSEAKSLLRRTKVLEKSLEQKQLQLNNLETMLIDIESATENRNIVLVLNSVNEALRQAVGGSNALSKAEGVMNDVMDRIQESQEISDVVSSFGRTSFGLEDMSDLEQELDNFLVGPKKPSPPGKTQPSFDDLESELAALKLVTDEVASLTDQNSLSSKQNAVIIDK
;
A
#
# COMPACT_ATOMS: atom_id res chain seq x y z
N MET A 1 17.35 -22.91 -4.08
CA MET A 1 16.02 -22.69 -4.68
C MET A 1 15.11 -23.83 -4.24
N THR A 2 14.56 -23.72 -3.04
CA THR A 2 13.52 -24.62 -2.54
C THR A 2 12.19 -23.88 -2.67
N ASP A 3 11.31 -24.40 -3.52
CA ASP A 3 9.95 -23.92 -3.75
C ASP A 3 9.19 -23.87 -2.41
N SER A 4 9.04 -22.68 -1.83
CA SER A 4 8.11 -22.40 -0.72
C SER A 4 6.69 -22.16 -1.24
N LYS A 5 6.29 -22.84 -2.31
CA LYS A 5 4.92 -22.82 -2.84
C LYS A 5 4.05 -23.74 -1.99
N SER A 6 3.25 -23.14 -1.12
CA SER A 6 2.13 -23.72 -0.37
C SER A 6 2.39 -25.13 0.16
N ALA A 7 3.12 -25.24 1.27
CA ALA A 7 2.94 -26.40 2.13
C ALA A 7 1.49 -26.35 2.66
N GLY A 8 0.58 -27.01 1.95
CA GLY A 8 -0.79 -27.20 2.42
C GLY A 8 -0.75 -27.85 3.81
N PHE A 9 -1.69 -27.46 4.66
CA PHE A 9 -1.84 -28.02 6.00
C PHE A 9 -1.76 -29.55 5.93
N ARG A 10 -0.76 -30.16 6.58
CA ARG A 10 -0.71 -31.62 6.66
C ARG A 10 -1.70 -32.07 7.73
N LEU A 11 -2.89 -32.44 7.27
CA LEU A 11 -3.87 -33.10 8.11
C LEU A 11 -3.28 -34.42 8.64
N PRO A 12 -3.63 -34.84 9.87
CA PRO A 12 -3.10 -36.09 10.43
C PRO A 12 -3.51 -37.30 9.58
N ASP A 13 -2.72 -38.39 9.58
CA ASP A 13 -3.00 -39.59 8.76
C ASP A 13 -4.40 -40.18 8.98
N ILE A 14 -4.93 -40.08 10.19
CA ILE A 14 -6.31 -40.51 10.52
C ILE A 14 -7.38 -39.69 9.80
N TRP A 15 -7.02 -38.55 9.20
CA TRP A 15 -7.93 -37.74 8.42
C TRP A 15 -8.44 -38.46 7.18
N ASP A 16 -7.72 -39.44 6.63
CA ASP A 16 -8.21 -40.19 5.47
C ASP A 16 -9.14 -41.35 5.87
N ASP A 17 -9.19 -41.72 7.16
CA ASP A 17 -10.08 -42.75 7.69
C ASP A 17 -11.49 -42.19 7.90
N ASP A 18 -12.42 -42.55 7.01
CA ASP A 18 -13.82 -42.11 7.04
C ASP A 18 -14.51 -42.48 8.36
N ASP A 19 -14.36 -43.72 8.85
CA ASP A 19 -15.04 -44.22 10.04
C ASP A 19 -14.53 -43.52 11.31
N ALA A 20 -13.21 -43.40 11.44
CA ALA A 20 -12.59 -42.75 12.57
C ALA A 20 -12.94 -41.26 12.63
N MET A 21 -12.88 -40.57 11.50
CA MET A 21 -13.21 -39.15 11.43
C MET A 21 -14.69 -38.89 11.59
N TYR A 22 -15.57 -39.74 11.06
CA TYR A 22 -17.00 -39.61 11.28
C TYR A 22 -17.30 -39.60 12.78
N SER A 23 -16.74 -40.57 13.53
CA SER A 23 -16.84 -40.62 14.99
C SER A 23 -16.30 -39.35 15.67
N LEU A 24 -15.17 -38.81 15.19
CA LEU A 24 -14.55 -37.60 15.74
C LEU A 24 -15.35 -36.32 15.46
N MET A 25 -16.09 -36.25 14.35
CA MET A 25 -16.95 -35.11 13.99
C MET A 25 -18.27 -35.05 14.78
N GLN A 26 -18.75 -36.19 15.28
CA GLN A 26 -20.00 -36.26 16.05
C GLN A 26 -19.97 -35.45 17.36
N PRO A 27 -21.12 -35.00 17.88
CA PRO A 27 -21.19 -34.30 19.16
C PRO A 27 -20.74 -35.21 20.32
N ILE A 28 -20.21 -34.59 21.38
CA ILE A 28 -19.86 -35.30 22.61
C ILE A 28 -21.17 -35.65 23.34
N ARG A 29 -21.58 -36.91 23.28
CA ARG A 29 -22.86 -37.37 23.86
C ARG A 29 -22.83 -37.52 25.38
N ARG A 30 -21.66 -37.82 25.96
CA ARG A 30 -21.48 -38.06 27.40
C ARG A 30 -20.58 -36.99 27.98
N SER A 31 -21.00 -36.41 29.11
CA SER A 31 -20.21 -35.38 29.78
C SER A 31 -18.88 -35.93 30.29
N LYS A 32 -17.91 -35.03 30.52
CA LYS A 32 -16.58 -35.36 31.07
C LYS A 32 -16.63 -36.19 32.36
N VAL A 33 -17.69 -36.05 33.15
CA VAL A 33 -17.90 -36.78 34.41
C VAL A 33 -18.27 -38.25 34.18
N ILE A 34 -19.04 -38.53 33.12
CA ILE A 34 -19.58 -39.87 32.84
C ILE A 34 -18.56 -40.72 32.07
N ASP A 35 -17.89 -40.12 31.10
CA ASP A 35 -16.96 -40.81 30.21
C ASP A 35 -15.71 -39.95 29.97
N PRO A 36 -14.83 -39.83 30.98
CA PRO A 36 -13.66 -38.96 30.89
C PRO A 36 -12.70 -39.40 29.80
N VAL A 37 -12.61 -40.71 29.51
CA VAL A 37 -11.65 -41.26 28.54
C VAL A 37 -12.01 -40.82 27.13
N ASN A 38 -13.24 -41.08 26.69
CA ASN A 38 -13.67 -40.71 25.33
C ASN A 38 -13.78 -39.19 25.16
N TYR A 39 -14.24 -38.48 26.21
CA TYR A 39 -14.27 -37.03 26.22
C TYR A 39 -12.86 -36.46 25.99
N ASN A 40 -11.89 -36.83 26.83
CA ASN A 40 -10.54 -36.31 26.75
C ASN A 40 -9.86 -36.70 25.43
N ALA A 41 -10.04 -37.94 24.96
CA ALA A 41 -9.46 -38.37 23.69
C ALA A 41 -9.91 -37.49 22.51
N LYS A 42 -11.22 -37.19 22.40
CA LYS A 42 -11.75 -36.32 21.34
C LYS A 42 -11.29 -34.87 21.50
N ILE A 43 -11.31 -34.33 22.72
CA ILE A 43 -10.84 -32.97 22.97
C ILE A 43 -9.34 -32.84 22.64
N THR A 44 -8.49 -33.73 23.14
CA THR A 44 -7.04 -33.73 22.89
C THR A 44 -6.73 -33.86 21.40
N PHE A 45 -7.48 -34.69 20.66
CA PHE A 45 -7.33 -34.81 19.22
C PHE A 45 -7.53 -33.46 18.51
N TRP A 46 -8.67 -32.80 18.75
CA TRP A 46 -8.97 -31.52 18.12
C TRP A 46 -8.06 -30.39 18.59
N LYS A 47 -7.69 -30.35 19.87
CA LYS A 47 -6.68 -29.41 20.40
C LYS A 47 -5.37 -29.49 19.62
N ARG A 48 -4.87 -30.72 19.40
CA ARG A 48 -3.63 -30.93 18.64
C ARG A 48 -3.73 -30.39 17.22
N ILE A 49 -4.86 -30.63 16.53
CA ILE A 49 -5.11 -30.10 15.20
C ILE A 49 -5.10 -28.56 15.20
N LEU A 50 -5.85 -27.93 16.12
CA LEU A 50 -5.92 -26.47 16.20
C LEU A 50 -4.55 -25.84 16.47
N LEU A 51 -3.76 -26.42 17.38
CA LEU A 51 -2.41 -25.96 17.69
C LEU A 51 -1.46 -26.11 16.49
N SER A 52 -1.50 -27.26 15.80
CA SER A 52 -0.70 -27.45 14.58
C SER A 52 -1.08 -26.48 13.48
N TYR A 53 -2.38 -26.27 13.27
CA TYR A 53 -2.89 -25.33 12.26
C TYR A 53 -2.42 -23.90 12.56
N ALA A 54 -2.58 -23.44 13.80
CA ALA A 54 -2.17 -22.10 14.21
C ALA A 54 -0.66 -21.88 14.00
N LYS A 55 0.16 -22.89 14.31
CA LYS A 55 1.61 -22.82 14.16
C LYS A 55 2.04 -22.85 12.70
N ASP A 56 1.56 -23.82 11.92
CA ASP A 56 2.03 -24.06 10.56
C ASP A 56 1.59 -22.95 9.59
N HIS A 57 0.41 -22.36 9.83
CA HIS A 57 -0.14 -21.28 9.00
C HIS A 57 0.06 -19.87 9.58
N LYS A 58 0.71 -19.73 10.74
CA LYS A 58 0.78 -18.47 11.50
C LYS A 58 -0.60 -17.82 11.67
N ALA A 59 -1.61 -18.64 11.95
CA ALA A 59 -3.00 -18.23 12.11
C ALA A 59 -3.39 -18.30 13.59
N PHE A 60 -2.97 -17.30 14.36
CA PHE A 60 -3.13 -17.28 15.81
C PHE A 60 -4.50 -16.81 16.28
N VAL A 61 -5.26 -16.14 15.42
CA VAL A 61 -6.61 -15.65 15.72
C VAL A 61 -7.60 -16.59 15.05
N ILE A 62 -8.53 -17.12 15.84
CA ILE A 62 -9.53 -18.10 15.39
C ILE A 62 -10.92 -17.68 15.86
N CYS A 63 -11.95 -18.04 15.09
CA CYS A 63 -13.34 -17.98 15.54
C CYS A 63 -14.05 -19.28 15.19
N LYS A 64 -15.12 -19.59 15.92
CA LYS A 64 -15.83 -20.87 15.77
C LYS A 64 -16.31 -21.10 14.34
N GLN A 65 -16.91 -20.10 13.69
CA GLN A 65 -17.42 -20.21 12.32
C GLN A 65 -16.31 -20.52 11.30
N SER A 66 -15.16 -19.84 11.40
CA SER A 66 -14.04 -20.06 10.49
C SER A 66 -13.46 -21.46 10.65
N LEU A 67 -13.35 -21.95 11.89
CA LEU A 67 -12.92 -23.33 12.15
C LEU A 67 -13.92 -24.36 11.64
N GLN A 68 -15.23 -24.10 11.78
CA GLN A 68 -16.26 -24.97 11.23
C GLN A 68 -16.11 -25.10 9.72
N LYS A 69 -16.01 -23.98 8.99
CA LYS A 69 -15.80 -23.99 7.53
C LYS A 69 -14.50 -24.69 7.14
N LEU A 70 -13.41 -24.43 7.87
CA LEU A 70 -12.09 -24.98 7.58
C LEU A 70 -12.03 -26.50 7.76
N PHE A 71 -12.71 -27.03 8.78
CA PHE A 71 -12.69 -28.46 9.11
C PHE A 71 -13.95 -29.21 8.68
N THR A 72 -14.81 -28.61 7.85
CA THR A 72 -15.91 -29.33 7.22
C THR A 72 -15.36 -30.38 6.27
N ARG A 73 -15.83 -31.62 6.44
CA ARG A 73 -15.51 -32.75 5.57
C ARG A 73 -16.79 -33.36 5.03
N HIS A 74 -16.78 -33.69 3.74
CA HIS A 74 -17.81 -34.50 3.11
C HIS A 74 -17.60 -35.98 3.44
N PHE A 75 -18.64 -36.63 3.95
CA PHE A 75 -18.64 -38.07 4.20
C PHE A 75 -19.47 -38.78 3.11
N PRO A 76 -18.82 -39.53 2.20
CA PRO A 76 -19.46 -40.01 0.98
C PRO A 76 -20.47 -41.13 1.24
N VAL A 77 -20.31 -41.92 2.31
CA VAL A 77 -21.21 -43.04 2.64
C VAL A 77 -22.57 -42.52 3.11
N GLU A 78 -22.58 -41.48 3.93
CA GLU A 78 -23.79 -40.85 4.46
C GLU A 78 -24.33 -39.76 3.52
N GLY A 79 -23.49 -39.21 2.64
CA GLY A 79 -23.82 -38.10 1.77
C GLY A 79 -24.01 -36.77 2.52
N ILE A 80 -23.27 -36.56 3.61
CA ILE A 80 -23.43 -35.42 4.53
C ILE A 80 -22.10 -34.70 4.72
N ASP A 81 -22.15 -33.37 4.76
CA ASP A 81 -21.03 -32.54 5.22
C ASP A 81 -21.09 -32.40 6.73
N LEU A 82 -20.03 -32.80 7.41
CA LEU A 82 -19.89 -32.64 8.86
C LEU A 82 -18.68 -31.80 9.19
N TYR A 83 -18.88 -30.87 10.10
CA TYR A 83 -17.83 -30.18 10.82
C TYR A 83 -17.74 -30.75 12.24
N PRO A 84 -16.63 -30.54 12.96
CA PRO A 84 -16.51 -31.04 14.32
C PRO A 84 -17.50 -30.35 15.25
N GLN A 85 -18.53 -31.09 15.67
CA GLN A 85 -19.58 -30.57 16.54
C GLN A 85 -19.04 -30.27 17.94
N SER A 86 -17.92 -30.90 18.34
CA SER A 86 -17.24 -30.69 19.61
C SER A 86 -16.38 -29.41 19.67
N LEU A 87 -16.35 -28.57 18.63
CA LEU A 87 -15.48 -27.38 18.60
C LEU A 87 -15.79 -26.41 19.76
N GLY A 88 -17.04 -26.31 20.20
CA GLY A 88 -17.40 -25.44 21.31
C GLY A 88 -16.73 -25.87 22.61
N GLU A 89 -16.79 -27.16 22.92
CA GLU A 89 -16.16 -27.78 24.07
C GLU A 89 -14.64 -27.71 23.99
N VAL A 90 -14.06 -27.90 22.80
CA VAL A 90 -12.61 -27.78 22.58
C VAL A 90 -12.12 -26.36 22.84
N ILE A 91 -12.82 -25.34 22.32
CA ILE A 91 -12.48 -23.93 22.58
C ILE A 91 -12.63 -23.63 24.07
N SER A 92 -13.72 -24.05 24.70
CA SER A 92 -13.93 -23.84 26.13
C SER A 92 -12.83 -24.48 26.98
N ASP A 93 -12.36 -25.67 26.61
CA ASP A 93 -11.30 -26.40 27.32
C ASP A 93 -9.90 -25.84 27.01
N LEU A 94 -9.70 -25.14 25.89
CA LEU A 94 -8.46 -24.38 25.62
C LEU A 94 -8.42 -23.05 26.37
N VAL A 95 -9.58 -22.39 26.51
CA VAL A 95 -9.71 -21.15 27.31
C VAL A 95 -9.52 -21.45 28.80
N SER A 96 -10.08 -22.57 29.29
CA SER A 96 -9.93 -22.97 30.68
C SER A 96 -8.47 -23.28 31.08
N GLU A 97 -7.68 -23.78 30.13
CA GLU A 97 -6.24 -24.01 30.29
C GLU A 97 -5.39 -22.74 30.11
N GLY A 98 -5.97 -21.62 29.70
CA GLY A 98 -5.24 -20.37 29.41
C GLY A 98 -4.42 -20.41 28.12
N VAL A 99 -4.64 -21.40 27.25
CA VAL A 99 -3.96 -21.50 25.96
C VAL A 99 -4.61 -20.58 24.91
N LEU A 100 -5.93 -20.39 25.02
CA LEU A 100 -6.70 -19.44 24.24
C LEU A 100 -7.21 -18.31 25.12
N GLU A 101 -7.08 -17.09 24.63
CA GLU A 101 -7.64 -15.91 25.29
C GLU A 101 -8.70 -15.25 24.38
N PRO A 102 -9.79 -14.71 24.94
CA PRO A 102 -10.74 -13.94 24.14
C PRO A 102 -10.08 -12.65 23.64
N VAL A 103 -10.22 -12.35 22.36
CA VAL A 103 -9.73 -11.09 21.80
C VAL A 103 -10.62 -9.96 22.32
N ILE A 104 -10.04 -9.04 23.07
CA ILE A 104 -10.73 -7.82 23.52
C ILE A 104 -10.50 -6.76 22.44
N PRO A 105 -11.54 -6.30 21.72
CA PRO A 105 -11.37 -5.30 20.69
C PRO A 105 -10.87 -3.99 21.30
N ASN A 106 -9.60 -3.66 21.05
CA ASN A 106 -9.04 -2.40 21.46
C ASN A 106 -9.49 -1.30 20.48
N ARG A 107 -10.33 -0.37 20.96
CA ARG A 107 -10.90 0.70 20.13
C ARG A 107 -9.87 1.69 19.60
N SER A 108 -8.60 1.62 20.02
CA SER A 108 -7.61 2.66 19.74
C SER A 108 -7.07 2.70 18.30
N ILE A 109 -7.32 1.69 17.46
CA ILE A 109 -6.83 1.66 16.06
C ILE A 109 -7.94 1.93 15.03
N LEU A 110 -9.20 2.03 15.44
CA LEU A 110 -10.33 2.39 14.56
C LEU A 110 -10.35 3.88 14.16
N GLY A 111 -9.22 4.56 14.32
CA GLY A 111 -9.11 6.01 14.20
C GLY A 111 -8.82 6.53 12.80
N ASN A 112 -7.95 5.92 11.97
CA ASN A 112 -7.47 6.63 10.77
C ASN A 112 -6.89 5.81 9.60
N ILE A 113 -7.01 4.47 9.51
CA ILE A 113 -6.51 3.73 8.33
C ILE A 113 -7.43 2.55 7.97
N PHE A 114 -8.25 2.72 6.93
CA PHE A 114 -8.80 1.69 6.02
C PHE A 114 -9.33 0.33 6.58
N THR A 115 -10.23 0.33 7.58
CA THR A 115 -11.14 -0.83 7.76
C THR A 115 -12.58 -0.39 8.04
N ALA A 116 -13.27 0.04 6.99
CA ALA A 116 -14.73 0.08 6.95
C ALA A 116 -15.30 -1.31 6.60
N PHE A 117 -15.05 -2.32 7.44
CA PHE A 117 -15.81 -3.57 7.45
C PHE A 117 -15.99 -4.06 8.89
N SER A 118 -17.17 -3.74 9.44
CA SER A 118 -17.88 -4.44 10.52
C SER A 118 -17.08 -4.92 11.74
N TYR A 119 -16.95 -4.06 12.75
CA TYR A 119 -16.85 -4.50 14.15
C TYR A 119 -17.91 -3.81 15.00
N VAL A 120 -19.11 -4.38 14.99
CA VAL A 120 -20.11 -4.14 16.05
C VAL A 120 -20.11 -5.38 16.92
N VAL A 121 -19.33 -5.35 18.01
CA VAL A 121 -19.41 -6.37 19.06
C VAL A 121 -19.95 -5.71 20.33
N HIS A 122 -21.18 -6.07 20.66
CA HIS A 122 -21.82 -5.74 21.92
C HIS A 122 -21.01 -6.31 23.10
N LYS A 123 -20.89 -5.53 24.17
CA LYS A 123 -20.09 -5.77 25.39
C LYS A 123 -20.28 -7.17 26.00
N PRO A 124 -19.21 -7.83 26.49
CA PRO A 124 -19.34 -8.88 27.50
C PRO A 124 -18.57 -8.51 28.78
N ILE A 125 -19.12 -7.62 29.61
CA ILE A 125 -18.62 -7.38 30.97
C ILE A 125 -19.10 -8.48 31.94
N SER A 126 -20.16 -9.22 31.60
CA SER A 126 -20.74 -10.21 32.51
C SER A 126 -20.02 -11.57 32.51
N TRP A 127 -19.57 -12.09 31.37
CA TRP A 127 -18.99 -13.46 31.34
C TRP A 127 -17.67 -13.57 32.08
N ALA A 128 -16.73 -12.64 31.91
CA ALA A 128 -15.37 -12.79 32.46
C ALA A 128 -15.37 -12.97 33.99
N TYR A 129 -16.37 -12.39 34.67
CA TYR A 129 -16.60 -12.57 36.10
C TYR A 129 -17.16 -13.95 36.48
N HIS A 130 -17.82 -14.67 35.57
CA HIS A 130 -18.40 -15.99 35.87
C HIS A 130 -17.37 -17.13 35.83
N TYR A 131 -16.26 -16.99 35.09
CA TYR A 131 -15.22 -18.02 35.06
C TYR A 131 -14.24 -17.93 36.25
N LEU A 132 -14.00 -16.71 36.75
CA LEU A 132 -13.12 -16.45 37.90
C LEU A 132 -13.73 -16.83 39.26
N ASN A 133 -15.06 -16.97 39.36
CA ASN A 133 -15.76 -17.19 40.63
C ASN A 133 -16.35 -18.60 40.87
N GLY A 134 -16.05 -19.59 40.03
CA GLY A 134 -16.26 -21.01 40.35
C GLY A 134 -17.71 -21.44 40.65
N GLN A 135 -18.73 -20.76 40.11
CA GLN A 135 -20.12 -21.22 40.23
C GLN A 135 -20.52 -22.11 39.03
N PRO A 136 -21.20 -23.25 39.25
CA PRO A 136 -21.65 -24.12 38.18
C PRO A 136 -22.84 -23.46 37.47
N SER A 137 -22.66 -23.07 36.21
CA SER A 137 -23.74 -22.49 35.40
C SER A 137 -24.80 -23.54 35.08
N SER A 138 -25.98 -23.41 35.69
CA SER A 138 -27.20 -23.99 35.16
C SER A 138 -27.74 -23.11 34.03
N ASN A 139 -28.09 -23.77 32.92
CA ASN A 139 -28.66 -23.27 31.66
C ASN A 139 -27.65 -22.70 30.63
N PRO A 140 -27.32 -23.46 29.57
CA PRO A 140 -26.73 -22.90 28.36
C PRO A 140 -27.87 -22.25 27.56
N LEU A 141 -28.21 -21.01 27.90
CA LEU A 141 -29.00 -20.18 27.00
C LEU A 141 -28.05 -19.66 25.93
N GLU A 142 -28.32 -20.09 24.70
CA GLU A 142 -27.78 -19.64 23.43
C GLU A 142 -27.50 -18.12 23.44
N THR A 143 -26.28 -17.74 23.82
CA THR A 143 -25.70 -16.49 23.35
C THR A 143 -24.86 -16.84 22.14
N ASP A 144 -25.15 -16.19 21.01
CA ASP A 144 -24.43 -16.33 19.76
C ASP A 144 -22.94 -16.04 19.94
N THR A 145 -22.20 -17.07 20.35
CA THR A 145 -20.72 -17.12 20.42
C THR A 145 -20.10 -17.23 19.03
N SER A 146 -20.91 -17.10 17.97
CA SER A 146 -20.48 -17.45 16.61
C SER A 146 -19.42 -16.50 16.06
N ASP A 147 -19.44 -15.22 16.47
CA ASP A 147 -18.52 -14.19 15.99
C ASP A 147 -17.35 -13.89 16.94
N GLN A 148 -17.28 -14.57 18.09
CA GLN A 148 -16.21 -14.28 19.04
C GLN A 148 -14.87 -14.82 18.56
N GLN A 149 -13.89 -13.94 18.56
CA GLN A 149 -12.51 -14.26 18.22
C GLN A 149 -11.72 -14.63 19.48
N PHE A 150 -10.88 -15.64 19.33
CA PHE A 150 -9.94 -16.12 20.34
C PHE A 150 -8.54 -16.08 19.75
N VAL A 151 -7.54 -15.91 20.60
CA VAL A 151 -6.14 -15.82 20.19
C VAL A 151 -5.26 -16.78 20.98
N PHE A 152 -4.32 -17.41 20.27
CA PHE A 152 -3.21 -18.15 20.87
C PHE A 152 -2.10 -17.17 21.28
N SER A 153 -2.27 -16.50 22.43
CA SER A 153 -1.40 -15.39 22.86
C SER A 153 0.09 -15.75 22.87
N GLN A 154 0.46 -16.92 23.40
CA GLN A 154 1.87 -17.35 23.44
C GLN A 154 2.47 -17.53 22.04
N PHE A 155 1.70 -18.07 21.08
CA PHE A 155 2.17 -18.22 19.70
C PHE A 155 2.26 -16.87 19.00
N ALA A 156 1.29 -15.99 19.23
CA ALA A 156 1.29 -14.64 18.69
C ALA A 156 2.52 -13.84 19.19
N GLU A 157 2.84 -13.90 20.49
CA GLU A 157 4.01 -13.22 21.05
C GLU A 157 5.33 -13.76 20.48
N ASN A 158 5.49 -15.09 20.42
CA ASN A 158 6.70 -15.69 19.87
C ASN A 158 6.88 -15.33 18.40
N SER A 159 5.81 -15.40 17.61
CA SER A 159 5.85 -15.02 16.20
C SER A 159 6.06 -13.51 16.00
N ALA A 160 5.54 -12.67 16.90
CA ALA A 160 5.78 -11.23 16.87
C ALA A 160 7.27 -10.90 17.08
N MET A 161 7.97 -11.63 17.97
CA MET A 161 9.42 -11.51 18.13
C MET A 161 10.17 -11.94 16.86
N GLU A 162 9.79 -13.07 16.26
CA GLU A 162 10.36 -13.52 14.98
C GLU A 162 10.14 -12.49 13.86
N PHE A 163 8.95 -11.90 13.79
CA PHE A 163 8.63 -10.85 12.83
C PHE A 163 9.50 -9.60 13.02
N LEU A 164 9.69 -9.12 14.26
CA LEU A 164 10.52 -7.94 14.52
C LEU A 164 11.99 -8.18 14.12
N SER A 165 12.55 -9.34 14.48
CA SER A 165 13.92 -9.70 14.07
C SER A 165 14.03 -9.73 12.56
N TRP A 166 13.12 -10.44 11.89
CA TRP A 166 13.08 -10.52 10.44
C TRP A 166 12.89 -9.14 9.79
N PHE A 167 12.05 -8.29 10.35
CA PHE A 167 11.79 -6.95 9.83
C PHE A 167 13.05 -6.07 9.92
N HIS A 168 13.75 -6.08 11.05
CA HIS A 168 15.01 -5.34 11.18
C HIS A 168 16.09 -5.85 10.24
N ASP A 169 16.19 -7.15 10.03
CA ASP A 169 17.21 -7.74 9.14
C ASP A 169 16.95 -7.40 7.66
N ASN A 170 15.69 -7.35 7.22
CA ASN A 170 15.34 -7.17 5.80
C ASN A 170 15.06 -5.72 5.40
N TYR A 171 14.70 -4.85 6.34
CA TYR A 171 14.27 -3.48 6.04
C TYR A 171 15.19 -2.41 6.63
N ARG A 172 16.33 -2.77 7.23
CA ARG A 172 17.28 -1.82 7.84
C ARG A 172 17.66 -0.67 6.91
N ASP A 173 17.88 -0.96 5.64
CA ASP A 173 18.34 0.02 4.65
C ASP A 173 17.21 0.93 4.17
N GLN A 174 15.96 0.64 4.52
CA GLN A 174 14.78 1.43 4.14
C GLN A 174 14.33 2.37 5.28
N ARG A 175 15.14 2.57 6.31
CA ARG A 175 14.88 3.56 7.37
C ARG A 175 14.80 4.96 6.77
N LEU A 176 13.90 5.77 7.32
CA LEU A 176 13.78 7.19 6.99
C LEU A 176 14.88 8.02 7.66
N LEU A 177 15.48 7.54 8.75
CA LEU A 177 16.57 8.22 9.44
C LEU A 177 17.73 7.25 9.74
N PRO A 178 18.99 7.64 9.56
CA PRO A 178 20.14 6.73 9.76
C PRO A 178 20.25 6.18 11.19
N HIS A 179 19.89 6.99 12.19
CA HIS A 179 20.09 6.69 13.61
C HIS A 179 18.80 6.35 14.37
N SER A 180 17.66 6.24 13.67
CA SER A 180 16.38 5.93 14.28
C SER A 180 15.62 4.93 13.41
N ALA A 181 15.04 3.91 14.05
CA ALA A 181 14.26 2.87 13.38
C ALA A 181 12.85 3.40 13.04
N VAL A 182 12.81 4.41 12.16
CA VAL A 182 11.61 5.04 11.64
C VAL A 182 11.42 4.62 10.19
N TYR A 183 10.21 4.22 9.85
CA TYR A 183 9.85 3.71 8.54
C TYR A 183 8.56 4.36 8.05
N ASP A 184 8.30 4.23 6.75
CA ASP A 184 6.98 4.47 6.19
C ASP A 184 6.00 3.41 6.73
N ILE A 185 4.79 3.84 7.11
CA ILE A 185 3.76 2.91 7.60
C ILE A 185 3.33 1.90 6.53
N GLU A 186 3.31 2.29 5.26
CA GLU A 186 2.94 1.41 4.15
C GLU A 186 3.95 0.28 3.98
N LEU A 187 5.24 0.58 4.20
CA LEU A 187 6.31 -0.41 4.18
C LEU A 187 6.10 -1.46 5.29
N PHE A 188 5.83 -1.00 6.51
CA PHE A 188 5.59 -1.89 7.64
C PHE A 188 4.34 -2.76 7.45
N ASN A 189 3.25 -2.17 6.96
CA ASN A 189 2.02 -2.90 6.65
C ASN A 189 2.21 -3.93 5.52
N SER A 190 3.01 -3.60 4.51
CA SER A 190 3.37 -4.52 3.44
C SER A 190 4.23 -5.67 3.97
N ALA A 191 5.22 -5.37 4.83
CA ALA A 191 6.05 -6.37 5.48
C ALA A 191 5.21 -7.33 6.36
N LEU A 192 4.27 -6.78 7.14
CA LEU A 192 3.31 -7.56 7.92
C LEU A 192 2.44 -8.46 7.04
N SER A 193 1.95 -7.95 5.92
CA SER A 193 1.11 -8.71 4.97
C SER A 193 1.88 -9.83 4.29
N ASN A 194 3.16 -9.62 4.02
CA ASN A 194 4.04 -10.64 3.45
C ASN A 194 4.37 -11.73 4.49
N PHE A 195 4.55 -11.36 5.76
CA PHE A 195 4.89 -12.31 6.81
C PHE A 195 3.68 -13.07 7.35
N TYR A 196 2.51 -12.42 7.39
CA TYR A 196 1.23 -12.96 7.86
C TYR A 196 0.16 -12.85 6.77
N SER A 197 -0.10 -13.98 6.11
CA SER A 197 -1.19 -14.07 5.13
C SER A 197 -2.58 -13.93 5.77
N HIS A 198 -2.75 -14.43 7.00
CA HIS A 198 -4.02 -14.38 7.72
C HIS A 198 -4.33 -12.97 8.25
N ALA A 199 -5.38 -12.35 7.70
CA ALA A 199 -5.74 -10.95 7.97
C ALA A 199 -6.00 -10.65 9.45
N ALA A 200 -6.82 -11.44 10.14
CA ALA A 200 -7.14 -11.20 11.55
C ALA A 200 -5.90 -11.37 12.45
N THR A 201 -5.00 -12.29 12.11
CA THR A 201 -3.72 -12.42 12.83
C THR A 201 -2.83 -11.22 12.59
N ARG A 202 -2.75 -10.72 11.35
CA ARG A 202 -1.98 -9.51 11.03
C ARG A 202 -2.45 -8.31 11.85
N GLU A 203 -3.76 -8.08 11.91
CA GLU A 203 -4.36 -7.00 12.71
C GLU A 203 -4.05 -7.16 14.20
N TYR A 204 -4.21 -8.38 14.73
CA TYR A 204 -3.88 -8.67 16.13
C TYR A 204 -2.40 -8.47 16.43
N ILE A 205 -1.48 -8.93 15.57
CA ILE A 205 -0.04 -8.74 15.77
C ILE A 205 0.31 -7.26 15.76
N PHE A 206 -0.32 -6.46 14.89
CA PHE A 206 -0.14 -5.02 14.90
C PHE A 206 -0.62 -4.38 16.22
N ASP A 207 -1.80 -4.76 16.72
CA ASP A 207 -2.32 -4.31 18.02
C ASP A 207 -1.42 -4.77 19.20
N LEU A 208 -0.93 -6.01 19.15
CA LEU A 208 0.00 -6.56 20.13
C LEU A 208 1.29 -5.72 20.19
N LEU A 209 1.90 -5.42 19.04
CA LEU A 209 3.14 -4.65 18.97
C LEU A 209 2.95 -3.19 19.41
N SER A 210 1.82 -2.58 19.07
CA SER A 210 1.56 -1.16 19.30
C SER A 210 0.98 -0.85 20.68
N ASN A 211 -0.10 -1.55 21.06
CA ASN A 211 -0.92 -1.21 22.22
C ASN A 211 -0.66 -2.08 23.44
N ILE A 212 -0.21 -3.32 23.24
CA ILE A 212 0.07 -4.24 24.36
C ILE A 212 1.54 -4.14 24.76
N LYS A 213 2.46 -4.32 23.81
CA LYS A 213 3.91 -4.32 24.05
C LYS A 213 4.54 -2.94 23.93
N HIS A 214 3.88 -1.99 23.24
CA HIS A 214 4.38 -0.64 23.01
C HIS A 214 5.78 -0.57 22.37
N CYS A 215 6.16 -1.61 21.62
CA CYS A 215 7.41 -1.66 20.87
C CYS A 215 7.25 -1.03 19.48
N VAL A 216 6.04 -0.66 19.07
CA VAL A 216 5.76 0.05 17.83
C VAL A 216 4.90 1.27 18.11
N SER A 217 5.19 2.40 17.47
CA SER A 217 4.40 3.63 17.60
C SER A 217 4.15 4.23 16.23
N VAL A 218 2.89 4.46 15.89
CA VAL A 218 2.50 5.23 14.70
C VAL A 218 2.43 6.71 15.07
N GLU A 219 3.01 7.55 14.24
CA GLU A 219 2.98 9.00 14.38
C GLU A 219 2.53 9.62 13.06
N THR A 220 1.70 10.64 13.12
CA THR A 220 1.39 11.45 11.94
C THR A 220 2.23 12.71 12.00
N THR A 221 3.04 12.89 10.97
CA THR A 221 3.96 14.02 10.83
C THR A 221 3.40 14.91 9.72
N SER A 222 3.07 16.15 10.05
CA SER A 222 2.62 17.16 9.09
C SER A 222 3.55 18.37 9.16
N THR A 223 4.10 18.80 8.03
CA THR A 223 4.63 20.16 7.88
C THR A 223 3.51 21.07 7.36
N SER A 224 3.58 22.39 7.61
CA SER A 224 2.50 23.35 7.34
C SER A 224 1.96 23.33 5.91
N ASP A 225 2.76 22.83 4.98
CA ASP A 225 2.51 22.94 3.53
C ASP A 225 2.37 21.56 2.86
N SER A 226 2.41 20.44 3.61
CA SER A 226 2.35 19.08 3.05
C SER A 226 1.23 18.21 3.65
N GLN A 227 0.76 17.24 2.86
CA GLN A 227 -0.20 16.23 3.32
C GLN A 227 0.35 15.50 4.56
N PRO A 228 -0.49 15.18 5.56
CA PRO A 228 -0.06 14.46 6.74
C PRO A 228 0.47 13.09 6.36
N ILE A 229 1.71 12.81 6.77
CA ILE A 229 2.39 11.55 6.48
C ILE A 229 2.40 10.69 7.74
N GLN A 230 2.01 9.43 7.60
CA GLN A 230 2.06 8.47 8.68
C GLN A 230 3.38 7.71 8.66
N ILE A 231 4.12 7.84 9.75
CA ILE A 231 5.37 7.11 9.97
C ILE A 231 5.18 6.11 11.10
N ILE A 232 6.06 5.13 11.15
CA ILE A 232 6.07 4.14 12.21
C ILE A 232 7.46 4.01 12.81
N ARG A 233 7.53 4.12 14.13
CA ARG A 233 8.76 3.87 14.91
C ARG A 233 8.71 2.45 15.45
N VAL A 234 9.79 1.71 15.25
CA VAL A 234 9.91 0.31 15.67
C VAL A 234 11.04 0.20 16.68
N GLY A 235 10.75 -0.34 17.86
CA GLY A 235 11.72 -0.66 18.90
C GLY A 235 12.68 -1.77 18.47
N GLU A 236 13.80 -1.90 19.16
CA GLU A 236 14.83 -2.90 18.84
C GLU A 236 14.31 -4.33 19.03
N ASP A 237 13.58 -4.57 20.12
CA ASP A 237 12.92 -5.83 20.42
C ASP A 237 11.48 -5.60 20.93
N ILE A 238 10.78 -6.70 21.22
CA ILE A 238 9.38 -6.66 21.68
C ILE A 238 9.21 -5.97 23.06
N ASN A 239 10.27 -5.83 23.85
CA ASN A 239 10.23 -5.22 25.18
C ASN A 239 10.72 -3.77 25.18
N SER A 240 11.34 -3.34 24.08
CA SER A 240 11.97 -2.04 23.92
C SER A 240 11.01 -1.06 23.29
N ARG A 241 10.73 0.04 23.98
CA ARG A 241 9.95 1.13 23.41
C ARG A 241 10.75 1.84 22.30
N PRO A 242 10.09 2.32 21.24
CA PRO A 242 10.78 3.07 20.20
C PRO A 242 11.43 4.33 20.77
N ASN A 243 12.64 4.63 20.31
CA ASN A 243 13.33 5.85 20.68
C ASN A 243 12.57 7.06 20.11
N LYS A 244 12.20 7.98 21.01
CA LYS A 244 11.59 9.26 20.67
C LYS A 244 12.50 10.40 21.14
N PRO A 245 12.55 11.52 20.40
CA PRO A 245 13.30 12.70 20.83
C PRO A 245 12.78 13.19 22.17
N THR A 246 13.70 13.39 23.12
CA THR A 246 13.38 13.73 24.52
C THR A 246 13.06 15.21 24.74
N ASN A 247 13.56 16.10 23.88
CA ASN A 247 13.31 17.54 23.95
C ASN A 247 12.54 18.05 22.73
N SER A 248 11.86 19.19 22.90
CA SER A 248 10.97 19.77 21.88
C SER A 248 11.70 20.15 20.60
N ASP A 249 12.94 20.63 20.71
CA ASP A 249 13.67 21.18 19.56
C ASP A 249 14.21 20.06 18.67
N ALA A 250 14.77 19.00 19.27
CA ALA A 250 15.15 17.80 18.54
C ALA A 250 13.93 17.15 17.88
N ALA A 251 12.78 17.11 18.58
CA ALA A 251 11.54 16.59 18.01
C ALA A 251 11.07 17.37 16.78
N LYS A 252 11.17 18.70 16.80
CA LYS A 252 10.84 19.54 15.64
C LYS A 252 11.80 19.32 14.47
N ILE A 253 13.11 19.28 14.74
CA ILE A 253 14.14 19.05 13.70
C ILE A 253 13.93 17.67 13.06
N GLU A 254 13.72 16.63 13.88
CA GLU A 254 13.49 15.28 13.40
C GLU A 254 12.18 15.16 12.60
N SER A 255 11.09 15.77 13.09
CA SER A 255 9.81 15.84 12.37
C SER A 255 9.94 16.52 11.01
N SER A 256 10.66 17.65 10.96
CA SER A 256 10.96 18.35 9.70
C SER A 256 11.79 17.48 8.74
N ALA A 257 12.79 16.77 9.25
CA ALA A 257 13.61 15.86 8.47
C ALA A 257 12.76 14.72 7.89
N LEU A 258 11.94 14.07 8.72
CA LEU A 258 11.06 12.97 8.32
C LEU A 258 10.06 13.39 7.25
N SER A 259 9.37 14.53 7.45
CA SER A 259 8.42 15.05 6.47
C SER A 259 9.10 15.36 5.13
N GLY A 260 10.28 15.99 5.14
CA GLY A 260 11.02 16.28 3.92
C GLY A 260 11.50 15.03 3.17
N ILE A 261 11.99 14.00 3.89
CA ILE A 261 12.42 12.74 3.29
C ILE A 261 11.25 12.01 2.64
N VAL A 262 10.09 11.95 3.31
CA VAL A 262 8.93 11.26 2.73
C VAL A 262 8.39 12.03 1.53
N GLN A 263 8.34 13.37 1.59
CA GLN A 263 7.96 14.18 0.44
C GLN A 263 8.92 13.97 -0.75
N LEU A 264 10.22 13.90 -0.49
CA LEU A 264 11.23 13.59 -1.50
C LEU A 264 10.98 12.22 -2.14
N LYS A 265 10.85 11.16 -1.32
CA LYS A 265 10.56 9.78 -1.81
C LYS A 265 9.26 9.71 -2.60
N SER A 266 8.21 10.39 -2.15
CA SER A 266 6.93 10.49 -2.87
C SER A 266 7.11 11.16 -4.23
N THR A 267 7.91 12.22 -4.32
CA THR A 267 8.13 12.96 -5.56
C THR A 267 8.97 12.15 -6.55
N ILE A 268 10.00 11.45 -6.06
CA ILE A 268 10.79 10.48 -6.85
C ILE A 268 9.84 9.45 -7.48
N LYS A 269 9.00 8.80 -6.68
CA LYS A 269 8.03 7.80 -7.16
C LYS A 269 7.04 8.37 -8.20
N GLN A 270 6.65 9.64 -8.07
CA GLN A 270 5.81 10.32 -9.06
C GLN A 270 6.57 10.53 -10.38
N LEU A 271 7.81 11.03 -10.32
CA LEU A 271 8.64 11.23 -11.50
C LEU A 271 8.97 9.91 -12.23
N GLU A 272 9.27 8.83 -11.50
CA GLU A 272 9.48 7.48 -12.09
C GLU A 272 8.24 6.99 -12.86
N ASN A 273 7.03 7.22 -12.30
CA ASN A 273 5.79 6.84 -12.97
C ASN A 273 5.53 7.70 -14.22
N GLU A 274 5.81 9.00 -14.16
CA GLU A 274 5.71 9.91 -15.31
C GLU A 274 6.72 9.55 -16.40
N GLU A 275 7.96 9.23 -16.04
CA GLU A 275 9.02 8.77 -16.93
C GLU A 275 8.56 7.53 -17.69
N LYS A 276 8.15 6.47 -16.98
CA LYS A 276 7.68 5.22 -17.57
C LYS A 276 6.47 5.44 -18.51
N ARG A 277 5.58 6.36 -18.16
CA ARG A 277 4.45 6.73 -19.00
C ARG A 277 4.92 7.42 -20.29
N LEU A 278 5.81 8.41 -20.18
CA LEU A 278 6.37 9.12 -21.33
C LEU A 278 7.13 8.17 -22.27
N GLU A 279 7.96 7.28 -21.74
CA GLU A 279 8.66 6.24 -22.51
C GLU A 279 7.69 5.38 -23.31
N THR A 280 6.61 4.93 -22.67
CA THR A 280 5.57 4.11 -23.33
C THR A 280 4.90 4.86 -24.47
N VAL A 281 4.53 6.13 -24.26
CA VAL A 281 3.88 6.97 -25.29
C VAL A 281 4.85 7.26 -26.44
N ILE A 282 6.12 7.57 -26.15
CA ILE A 282 7.14 7.84 -27.16
C ILE A 282 7.36 6.59 -28.02
N GLU A 283 7.47 5.41 -27.42
CA GLU A 283 7.66 4.15 -28.16
C GLU A 283 6.46 3.83 -29.06
N GLN A 284 5.24 4.05 -28.57
CA GLN A 284 4.03 3.90 -29.38
C GLN A 284 4.02 4.86 -30.58
N ARG A 285 4.33 6.14 -30.36
CA ARG A 285 4.40 7.15 -31.44
C ARG A 285 5.48 6.80 -32.45
N ARG A 286 6.67 6.36 -32.01
CA ARG A 286 7.74 5.90 -32.91
C ARG A 286 7.32 4.70 -33.76
N ASN A 287 6.56 3.77 -33.21
CA ASN A 287 6.03 2.65 -33.99
C ASN A 287 4.96 3.09 -34.99
N HIS A 288 4.13 4.09 -34.65
CA HIS A 288 3.19 4.66 -35.60
C HIS A 288 3.91 5.44 -36.73
N ILE A 289 4.96 6.20 -36.41
CA ILE A 289 5.82 6.86 -37.41
C ILE A 289 6.37 5.84 -38.40
N LYS A 290 6.87 4.68 -37.94
CA LYS A 290 7.34 3.58 -38.82
C LYS A 290 6.24 3.09 -39.77
N SER A 291 5.00 2.98 -39.29
CA SER A 291 3.84 2.60 -40.13
C SER A 291 3.50 3.67 -41.17
N LEU A 292 3.49 4.95 -40.79
CA LEU A 292 3.23 6.05 -41.73
C LEU A 292 4.31 6.13 -42.82
N LEU A 293 5.55 5.81 -42.48
CA LEU A 293 6.66 5.72 -43.44
C LEU A 293 6.51 4.55 -44.40
N SER A 294 6.06 3.38 -43.94
CA SER A 294 5.75 2.26 -44.86
C SER A 294 4.62 2.59 -45.82
N ASP A 295 3.67 3.41 -45.38
CA ASP A 295 2.52 3.87 -46.18
C ASP A 295 2.85 5.09 -47.07
N LYS A 296 4.11 5.53 -47.09
CA LYS A 296 4.60 6.72 -47.82
C LYS A 296 3.93 8.04 -47.41
N ARG A 297 3.34 8.11 -46.22
CA ARG A 297 2.70 9.31 -45.64
C ARG A 297 3.74 10.19 -44.93
N ASN A 298 4.75 10.65 -45.68
CA ASN A 298 5.93 11.33 -45.13
C ASN A 298 5.60 12.64 -44.38
N SER A 299 4.61 13.40 -44.85
CA SER A 299 4.21 14.66 -44.21
C SER A 299 3.64 14.42 -42.81
N GLU A 300 2.78 13.42 -42.66
CA GLU A 300 2.18 13.06 -41.38
C GLU A 300 3.20 12.44 -40.43
N ALA A 301 4.07 11.57 -40.95
CA ALA A 301 5.20 11.01 -40.19
C ALA A 301 6.10 12.12 -39.64
N LYS A 302 6.41 13.15 -40.44
CA LYS A 302 7.22 14.30 -40.01
C LYS A 302 6.50 15.14 -38.95
N SER A 303 5.19 15.36 -39.09
CA SER A 303 4.40 16.10 -38.09
C SER A 303 4.38 15.38 -36.74
N LEU A 304 4.12 14.07 -36.76
CA LEU A 304 4.13 13.23 -35.56
C LEU A 304 5.52 13.14 -34.91
N LEU A 305 6.59 13.06 -35.72
CA LEU A 305 7.95 13.08 -35.21
C LEU A 305 8.26 14.38 -34.47
N ARG A 306 7.86 15.55 -34.99
CA ARG A 306 8.04 16.83 -34.28
C ARG A 306 7.33 16.83 -32.92
N ARG A 307 6.08 16.37 -32.86
CA ARG A 307 5.35 16.28 -31.58
C ARG A 307 5.99 15.27 -30.62
N THR A 308 6.57 14.20 -31.16
CA THR A 308 7.27 13.19 -30.36
C THR A 308 8.57 13.75 -29.78
N LYS A 309 9.32 14.58 -30.53
CA LYS A 309 10.54 15.26 -30.04
C LYS A 309 10.30 16.13 -28.81
N VAL A 310 9.15 16.81 -28.74
CA VAL A 310 8.76 17.58 -27.56
C VAL A 310 8.63 16.67 -26.33
N LEU A 311 7.98 15.51 -26.48
CA LEU A 311 7.87 14.53 -25.40
C LEU A 311 9.23 13.92 -25.02
N GLU A 312 10.11 13.66 -25.99
CA GLU A 312 11.48 13.16 -25.72
C GLU A 312 12.28 14.17 -24.89
N LYS A 313 12.20 15.46 -25.21
CA LYS A 313 12.85 16.52 -24.43
C LYS A 313 12.26 16.63 -23.02
N SER A 314 10.95 16.41 -22.89
CA SER A 314 10.26 16.37 -21.60
C SER A 314 10.74 15.19 -20.74
N LEU A 315 10.85 14.01 -21.34
CA LEU A 315 11.40 12.82 -20.71
C LEU A 315 12.84 13.07 -20.21
N GLU A 316 13.70 13.66 -21.05
CA GLU A 316 15.08 13.98 -20.67
C GLU A 316 15.15 14.95 -19.47
N GLN A 317 14.30 15.98 -19.46
CA GLN A 317 14.22 16.90 -18.31
C GLN A 317 13.74 16.20 -17.03
N LYS A 318 12.77 15.29 -17.15
CA LYS A 318 12.27 14.50 -16.01
C LYS A 318 13.32 13.54 -15.48
N GLN A 319 14.07 12.88 -16.35
CA GLN A 319 15.22 12.04 -15.99
C GLN A 319 16.32 12.83 -15.28
N LEU A 320 16.62 14.05 -15.74
CA LEU A 320 17.58 14.92 -15.07
C LEU A 320 17.09 15.32 -13.67
N GLN A 321 15.80 15.64 -13.52
CA GLN A 321 15.19 15.94 -12.22
C GLN A 321 15.25 14.74 -11.29
N LEU A 322 14.92 13.54 -11.79
CA LEU A 322 14.96 12.30 -11.03
C LEU A 322 16.37 12.03 -10.48
N ASN A 323 17.38 12.05 -11.35
CA ASN A 323 18.78 11.86 -10.96
C ASN A 323 19.23 12.85 -9.87
N ASN A 324 18.82 14.13 -9.99
CA ASN A 324 19.14 15.14 -8.98
C ASN A 324 18.49 14.83 -7.63
N LEU A 325 17.22 14.43 -7.61
CA LEU A 325 16.51 14.08 -6.37
C LEU A 325 17.03 12.78 -5.74
N GLU A 326 17.39 11.77 -6.54
CA GLU A 326 18.03 10.54 -6.06
C GLU A 326 19.41 10.81 -5.46
N THR A 327 20.20 11.69 -6.08
CA THR A 327 21.49 12.13 -5.51
C THR A 327 21.29 12.80 -4.16
N MET A 328 20.28 13.66 -4.02
CA MET A 328 19.97 14.29 -2.73
C MET A 328 19.49 13.28 -1.67
N LEU A 329 18.79 12.21 -2.08
CA LEU A 329 18.41 11.13 -1.16
C LEU A 329 19.65 10.41 -0.63
N ILE A 330 20.64 10.13 -1.49
CA ILE A 330 21.93 9.54 -1.08
C ILE A 330 22.68 10.48 -0.12
N ASP A 331 22.70 11.79 -0.40
CA ASP A 331 23.32 12.77 0.48
C ASP A 331 22.66 12.78 1.87
N ILE A 332 21.33 12.66 1.93
CA ILE A 332 20.58 12.53 3.20
C ILE A 332 20.93 11.24 3.94
N GLU A 333 21.04 10.11 3.24
CA GLU A 333 21.40 8.83 3.84
C GLU A 333 22.83 8.86 4.41
N SER A 334 23.73 9.64 3.79
CA SER A 334 25.10 9.84 4.27
C SER A 334 25.20 10.84 5.44
N ALA A 335 24.19 11.68 5.65
CA ALA A 335 24.20 12.71 6.67
C ALA A 335 24.01 12.10 8.07
N THR A 336 25.01 12.30 8.94
CA THR A 336 25.07 11.70 10.29
C THR A 336 24.25 12.42 11.35
N GLU A 337 23.81 13.66 11.09
CA GLU A 337 22.99 14.41 12.05
C GLU A 337 21.71 14.91 11.39
N ASN A 338 20.59 14.82 12.10
CA ASN A 338 19.29 15.31 11.62
C ASN A 338 19.32 16.79 11.23
N ARG A 339 20.18 17.61 11.86
CA ARG A 339 20.38 19.01 11.45
C ARG A 339 20.97 19.12 10.06
N ASN A 340 21.97 18.30 9.73
CA ASN A 340 22.58 18.26 8.42
C ASN A 340 21.57 17.77 7.37
N ILE A 341 20.72 16.79 7.73
CA ILE A 341 19.59 16.35 6.89
C ILE A 341 18.65 17.52 6.56
N VAL A 342 18.24 18.32 7.55
CA VAL A 342 17.37 19.49 7.30
C VAL A 342 18.05 20.52 6.40
N LEU A 343 19.37 20.70 6.49
CA LEU A 343 20.10 21.59 5.59
C LEU A 343 20.08 21.09 4.15
N VAL A 344 20.30 19.78 3.93
CA VAL A 344 20.16 19.15 2.60
C VAL A 344 18.71 19.24 2.11
N LEU A 345 17.73 19.10 3.00
CA LEU A 345 16.32 19.22 2.61
C LEU A 345 15.91 20.63 2.16
N ASN A 346 16.63 21.67 2.58
CA ASN A 346 16.37 23.02 2.06
C ASN A 346 16.75 23.13 0.57
N SER A 347 17.88 22.54 0.16
CA SER A 347 18.23 22.47 -1.27
C SER A 347 17.28 21.52 -2.02
N VAL A 348 16.81 20.45 -1.38
CA VAL A 348 15.73 19.60 -1.93
C VAL A 348 14.47 20.41 -2.18
N ASN A 349 14.01 21.23 -1.23
CA ASN A 349 12.80 22.05 -1.42
C ASN A 349 12.94 23.04 -2.58
N GLU A 350 14.13 23.61 -2.79
CA GLU A 350 14.41 24.44 -3.97
C GLU A 350 14.35 23.62 -5.26
N ALA A 351 14.96 22.43 -5.28
CA ALA A 351 14.94 21.52 -6.42
C ALA A 351 13.53 21.00 -6.73
N LEU A 352 12.74 20.66 -5.71
CA LEU A 352 11.34 20.26 -5.84
C LEU A 352 10.49 21.41 -6.41
N ARG A 353 10.71 22.65 -5.96
CA ARG A 353 10.03 23.82 -6.53
C ARG A 353 10.37 24.02 -8.00
N GLN A 354 11.62 23.79 -8.39
CA GLN A 354 12.02 23.84 -9.79
C GLN A 354 11.44 22.68 -10.60
N ALA A 355 11.39 21.47 -10.04
CA ALA A 355 10.85 20.28 -10.69
C ALA A 355 9.33 20.40 -10.91
N VAL A 356 8.58 20.75 -9.87
CA VAL A 356 7.11 20.89 -9.90
C VAL A 356 6.67 22.17 -10.62
N GLY A 357 7.36 23.29 -10.39
CA GLY A 357 7.06 24.57 -11.04
C GLY A 357 7.48 24.62 -12.51
N GLY A 358 8.56 23.94 -12.87
CA GLY A 358 9.07 23.85 -14.24
C GLY A 358 8.26 22.91 -15.13
N SER A 359 7.76 21.79 -14.59
CA SER A 359 6.98 20.82 -15.37
C SER A 359 5.62 21.36 -15.81
N ASN A 360 4.98 22.23 -15.03
CA ASN A 360 3.71 22.85 -15.44
C ASN A 360 3.89 23.81 -16.61
N ALA A 361 5.02 24.50 -16.70
CA ALA A 361 5.35 25.33 -17.85
C ALA A 361 5.60 24.46 -19.09
N LEU A 362 6.29 23.32 -18.92
CA LEU A 362 6.59 22.41 -20.03
C LEU A 362 5.36 21.63 -20.52
N SER A 363 4.53 21.10 -19.62
CA SER A 363 3.31 20.39 -20.01
C SER A 363 2.25 21.33 -20.59
N LYS A 364 2.18 22.59 -20.11
CA LYS A 364 1.40 23.62 -20.82
C LYS A 364 1.99 23.95 -22.18
N ALA A 365 3.32 24.03 -22.30
CA ALA A 365 3.97 24.23 -23.59
C ALA A 365 3.72 23.06 -24.55
N GLU A 366 3.70 21.81 -24.07
CA GLU A 366 3.32 20.61 -24.85
C GLU A 366 1.87 20.71 -25.37
N GLY A 367 0.91 21.06 -24.50
CA GLY A 367 -0.49 21.23 -24.89
C GLY A 367 -0.68 22.35 -25.91
N VAL A 368 -0.09 23.53 -25.65
CA VAL A 368 -0.14 24.66 -26.58
C VAL A 368 0.60 24.34 -27.88
N MET A 369 1.69 23.57 -27.84
CA MET A 369 2.45 23.19 -29.03
C MET A 369 1.70 22.16 -29.87
N ASN A 370 0.96 21.22 -29.28
CA ASN A 370 0.05 20.35 -30.02
C ASN A 370 -1.04 21.18 -30.70
N ASP A 371 -1.71 22.09 -29.99
CA ASP A 371 -2.75 22.96 -30.55
C ASP A 371 -2.23 23.86 -31.69
N VAL A 372 -1.03 24.43 -31.52
CA VAL A 372 -0.38 25.25 -32.55
C VAL A 372 0.04 24.40 -33.74
N MET A 373 0.50 23.17 -33.53
CA MET A 373 0.93 22.27 -34.60
C MET A 373 -0.23 21.66 -35.37
N ASP A 374 -1.37 21.40 -34.73
CA ASP A 374 -2.62 21.03 -35.40
C ASP A 374 -3.14 22.18 -36.27
N ARG A 375 -3.11 23.41 -35.74
CA ARG A 375 -3.47 24.61 -36.53
C ARG A 375 -2.49 24.89 -37.67
N ILE A 376 -1.21 24.54 -37.51
CA ILE A 376 -0.22 24.65 -38.59
C ILE A 376 -0.51 23.66 -39.73
N GLN A 377 -1.11 22.51 -39.42
CA GLN A 377 -1.46 21.51 -40.42
C GLN A 377 -2.73 21.87 -41.20
N GLU A 378 -3.62 22.67 -40.61
CA GLU A 378 -4.87 23.12 -41.23
C GLU A 378 -4.72 24.38 -42.10
N SER A 379 -3.71 25.22 -41.85
CA SER A 379 -3.49 26.44 -42.63
C SER A 379 -2.27 26.31 -43.56
N GLN A 380 -2.50 26.38 -44.87
CA GLN A 380 -1.43 26.55 -45.88
C GLN A 380 -0.88 27.99 -45.93
N GLU A 381 -1.35 28.91 -45.07
CA GLU A 381 -0.96 30.32 -45.05
C GLU A 381 -0.35 30.69 -43.69
N ILE A 382 0.97 30.50 -43.52
CA ILE A 382 1.62 30.72 -42.20
C ILE A 382 3.01 31.34 -42.34
N SER A 383 3.08 32.58 -42.82
CA SER A 383 4.23 33.46 -42.52
C SER A 383 4.06 34.20 -41.19
N ASP A 384 2.81 34.43 -40.75
CA ASP A 384 2.53 35.41 -39.67
C ASP A 384 2.30 34.80 -38.28
N VAL A 385 1.90 33.53 -38.17
CA VAL A 385 1.72 32.89 -36.84
C VAL A 385 3.06 32.39 -36.27
N VAL A 386 3.98 31.96 -37.14
CA VAL A 386 5.33 31.53 -36.74
C VAL A 386 6.14 32.70 -36.15
N SER A 387 5.97 33.92 -36.69
CA SER A 387 6.67 35.11 -36.20
C SER A 387 6.10 35.64 -34.88
N SER A 388 4.82 35.41 -34.59
CA SER A 388 4.19 35.80 -33.33
C SER A 388 4.55 34.84 -32.18
N PHE A 389 4.65 33.54 -32.45
CA PHE A 389 4.97 32.54 -31.42
C PHE A 389 6.48 32.28 -31.25
N GLY A 390 7.31 32.60 -32.25
CA GLY A 390 8.77 32.41 -32.24
C GLY A 390 9.56 33.19 -31.17
N ARG A 391 8.90 33.88 -30.23
CA ARG A 391 9.54 34.55 -29.08
C ARG A 391 9.53 33.72 -27.80
N THR A 392 8.78 32.62 -27.72
CA THR A 392 9.00 31.62 -26.66
C THR A 392 10.16 30.73 -27.09
N SER A 393 11.38 31.17 -26.77
CA SER A 393 12.63 30.46 -27.02
C SER A 393 12.63 29.09 -26.34
N PHE A 394 12.04 28.09 -27.00
CA PHE A 394 12.21 26.68 -26.72
C PHE A 394 12.80 26.03 -27.97
N GLY A 395 14.12 26.15 -28.13
CA GLY A 395 14.97 25.23 -28.89
C GLY A 395 14.48 24.79 -30.27
N LEU A 396 13.93 25.69 -31.09
CA LEU A 396 13.59 25.38 -32.49
C LEU A 396 14.84 25.19 -33.37
N GLU A 397 16.05 25.42 -32.85
CA GLU A 397 17.30 25.18 -33.58
C GLU A 397 17.54 23.69 -33.87
N ASP A 398 16.98 22.76 -33.09
CA ASP A 398 17.16 21.31 -33.28
C ASP A 398 16.18 20.67 -34.29
N MET A 399 15.28 21.47 -34.89
CA MET A 399 14.24 20.97 -35.78
C MET A 399 14.70 20.82 -37.24
N SER A 400 15.92 21.24 -37.58
CA SER A 400 16.46 21.13 -38.95
C SER A 400 16.84 19.70 -39.35
N ASP A 401 17.11 18.81 -38.39
CA ASP A 401 17.60 17.46 -38.63
C ASP A 401 16.49 16.40 -38.72
N LEU A 402 15.21 16.80 -38.67
CA LEU A 402 14.08 15.87 -38.72
C LEU A 402 14.03 15.03 -40.00
N GLU A 403 14.49 15.56 -41.14
CA GLU A 403 14.54 14.79 -42.39
C GLU A 403 15.59 13.69 -42.32
N GLN A 404 16.75 13.98 -41.72
CA GLN A 404 17.82 13.01 -41.54
C GLN A 404 17.42 11.92 -40.52
N GLU A 405 16.71 12.27 -39.45
CA GLU A 405 16.18 11.30 -38.50
C GLU A 405 15.08 10.41 -39.11
N LEU A 406 14.21 11.00 -39.93
CA LEU A 406 13.17 10.26 -40.65
C LEU A 406 13.78 9.27 -41.65
N ASP A 407 14.87 9.66 -42.32
CA ASP A 407 15.64 8.78 -43.20
C ASP A 407 16.33 7.66 -42.39
N ASN A 408 16.85 7.95 -41.20
CA ASN A 408 17.40 6.91 -40.32
C ASN A 408 16.34 5.87 -39.90
N PHE A 409 15.07 6.25 -39.75
CA PHE A 409 13.97 5.31 -39.50
C PHE A 409 13.75 4.33 -40.67
N LEU A 410 14.06 4.71 -41.91
CA LEU A 410 13.92 3.86 -43.11
C LEU A 410 15.08 2.85 -43.29
N VAL A 411 16.22 3.08 -42.65
CA VAL A 411 17.43 2.23 -42.76
C VAL A 411 17.43 1.09 -41.72
N GLY A 412 16.53 1.11 -40.74
CA GLY A 412 16.35 0.01 -39.76
C GLY A 412 15.92 -1.31 -40.41
N PRO A 413 16.32 -2.48 -39.86
CA PRO A 413 16.21 -3.76 -40.55
C PRO A 413 14.75 -4.13 -40.83
N LYS A 414 14.39 -4.19 -42.11
CA LYS A 414 13.11 -4.72 -42.60
C LYS A 414 12.92 -6.15 -42.09
N LYS A 415 12.16 -6.33 -41.02
CA LYS A 415 11.43 -7.58 -40.75
C LYS A 415 10.05 -7.49 -41.40
N PRO A 416 9.62 -8.51 -42.15
CA PRO A 416 8.28 -8.54 -42.70
C PRO A 416 7.28 -8.80 -41.56
N SER A 417 6.35 -7.88 -41.32
CA SER A 417 5.21 -8.10 -40.43
C SER A 417 3.96 -8.50 -41.23
N PRO A 418 3.14 -9.44 -40.70
CA PRO A 418 1.97 -9.99 -41.37
C PRO A 418 0.73 -9.10 -41.16
N PRO A 419 -0.30 -9.19 -42.02
CA PRO A 419 -1.50 -8.37 -41.90
C PRO A 419 -2.48 -8.96 -40.88
N GLY A 420 -3.00 -8.11 -40.00
CA GLY A 420 -4.24 -8.41 -39.27
C GLY A 420 -4.16 -8.26 -37.75
N LYS A 421 -3.98 -7.04 -37.23
CA LYS A 421 -4.63 -6.60 -35.99
C LYS A 421 -5.02 -5.15 -36.16
N THR A 422 -6.31 -4.88 -36.02
CA THR A 422 -6.91 -3.55 -35.96
C THR A 422 -6.18 -2.75 -34.87
N GLN A 423 -5.38 -1.75 -35.27
CA GLN A 423 -4.77 -0.83 -34.31
C GLN A 423 -5.85 0.09 -33.73
N PRO A 424 -5.79 0.42 -32.43
CA PRO A 424 -6.73 1.36 -31.83
C PRO A 424 -6.60 2.73 -32.51
N SER A 425 -7.73 3.40 -32.69
CA SER A 425 -7.81 4.75 -33.24
C SER A 425 -6.98 5.73 -32.39
N PHE A 426 -6.25 6.62 -33.05
CA PHE A 426 -5.43 7.66 -32.40
C PHE A 426 -6.25 8.56 -31.47
N ASP A 427 -7.50 8.86 -31.86
CA ASP A 427 -8.41 9.70 -31.07
C ASP A 427 -8.84 9.03 -29.75
N ASP A 428 -8.93 7.69 -29.72
CA ASP A 428 -9.29 6.94 -28.53
C ASP A 428 -8.16 6.97 -27.49
N LEU A 429 -6.90 6.97 -27.93
CA LEU A 429 -5.73 7.00 -27.04
C LEU A 429 -5.46 8.39 -26.48
N GLU A 430 -5.68 9.44 -27.27
CA GLU A 430 -5.51 10.83 -26.82
C GLU A 430 -6.60 11.24 -25.83
N SER A 431 -7.83 10.74 -26.02
CA SER A 431 -8.93 10.90 -25.06
C SER A 431 -8.73 10.08 -23.78
N GLU A 432 -8.20 8.85 -23.88
CA GLU A 432 -7.86 8.03 -22.71
C GLU A 432 -6.70 8.64 -21.89
N LEU A 433 -5.73 9.28 -22.55
CA LEU A 433 -4.64 10.02 -21.91
C LEU A 433 -5.09 11.34 -21.27
N ALA A 434 -6.02 12.07 -21.90
CA ALA A 434 -6.59 13.28 -21.32
C ALA A 434 -7.45 12.99 -20.07
N ALA A 435 -8.16 11.84 -20.07
CA ALA A 435 -8.96 11.38 -18.93
C ALA A 435 -8.11 10.94 -17.72
N LEU A 436 -6.83 10.60 -17.94
CA LEU A 436 -5.89 10.15 -16.92
C LEU A 436 -5.03 11.27 -16.31
N LYS A 437 -5.34 12.55 -16.57
CA LYS A 437 -4.83 13.67 -15.77
C LYS A 437 -5.29 13.52 -14.33
N LEU A 438 -4.46 12.84 -13.55
CA LEU A 438 -4.53 12.71 -12.11
C LEU A 438 -4.59 14.10 -11.45
N VAL A 439 -5.75 14.36 -10.85
CA VAL A 439 -6.01 15.16 -9.64
C VAL A 439 -4.79 15.96 -9.16
N THR A 440 -4.49 17.05 -9.85
CA THR A 440 -3.52 18.07 -9.40
C THR A 440 -4.11 19.48 -9.47
N ASP A 441 -5.34 19.63 -9.99
CA ASP A 441 -6.02 20.92 -10.12
C ASP A 441 -6.99 21.28 -8.96
N GLU A 442 -7.12 20.45 -7.91
CA GLU A 442 -7.94 20.81 -6.73
C GLU A 442 -7.22 21.65 -5.66
N VAL A 443 -5.93 21.99 -5.86
CA VAL A 443 -5.17 22.79 -4.87
C VAL A 443 -5.03 24.27 -5.29
N ALA A 444 -5.46 24.65 -6.49
CA ALA A 444 -5.38 26.03 -6.98
C ALA A 444 -6.66 26.87 -6.80
N SER A 445 -7.76 26.30 -6.29
CA SER A 445 -9.05 27.00 -6.16
C SER A 445 -9.47 27.33 -4.72
N LEU A 446 -8.61 27.17 -3.72
CA LEU A 446 -8.90 27.53 -2.32
C LEU A 446 -8.29 28.86 -1.86
N THR A 447 -7.62 29.61 -2.75
CA THR A 447 -6.93 30.86 -2.37
C THR A 447 -7.62 32.15 -2.86
N ASP A 448 -8.74 32.07 -3.58
CA ASP A 448 -9.42 33.25 -4.17
C ASP A 448 -10.88 33.47 -3.75
N GLN A 449 -11.33 32.87 -2.63
CA GLN A 449 -12.67 33.15 -2.06
C GLN A 449 -12.68 33.87 -0.70
N ASN A 450 -11.54 34.36 -0.19
CA ASN A 450 -11.47 35.10 1.08
C ASN A 450 -11.17 36.62 0.96
N SER A 451 -11.31 37.21 -0.24
CA SER A 451 -11.00 38.63 -0.49
C SER A 451 -12.20 39.50 -0.93
N LEU A 452 -13.44 39.03 -0.77
CA LEU A 452 -14.67 39.79 -1.05
C LEU A 452 -15.76 39.60 0.03
N SER A 453 -15.44 39.88 1.31
CA SER A 453 -16.46 40.02 2.37
C SER A 453 -15.93 40.79 3.60
N SER A 454 -15.35 41.98 3.41
CA SER A 454 -15.13 42.92 4.53
C SER A 454 -14.98 44.36 4.04
N LYS A 455 -15.97 44.84 3.28
CA LYS A 455 -16.18 46.27 3.00
C LYS A 455 -17.64 46.59 3.23
N GLN A 456 -18.04 46.73 4.49
CA GLN A 456 -19.19 47.52 4.96
C GLN A 456 -19.37 47.26 6.46
N ASN A 457 -18.75 48.12 7.28
CA ASN A 457 -19.30 48.59 8.55
C ASN A 457 -18.36 49.65 9.12
N ALA A 458 -18.42 50.83 8.50
CA ALA A 458 -17.97 52.09 9.08
C ALA A 458 -19.21 53.00 9.17
N VAL A 459 -19.92 52.94 10.29
CA VAL A 459 -20.90 53.92 10.78
C VAL A 459 -20.75 53.88 12.30
N ILE A 460 -19.88 54.71 12.89
CA ILE A 460 -20.24 55.96 13.59
C ILE A 460 -21.48 55.79 14.48
N ILE A 461 -21.30 55.81 15.80
CA ILE A 461 -21.95 56.79 16.69
C ILE A 461 -21.13 56.85 17.99
N ASP A 462 -20.68 58.07 18.25
CA ASP A 462 -20.09 58.58 19.47
C ASP A 462 -21.27 59.05 20.37
N LYS A 463 -21.35 58.56 21.61
CA LYS A 463 -22.01 59.21 22.76
C LYS A 463 -21.78 58.48 24.07
#